data_AF-A0A0C2YKB6-F1
#
_entry.id   AF-A0A0C2YKB6-F1
#
_cell.length_a   1.000
_cell.length_b   1.000
_cell.length_c   1.000
_cell.angle_alpha   90.00
_cell.angle_beta   90.00
_cell.angle_gamma   90.00
#
_symmetry.space_group_name_H-M   'P 1'
#
loop_
_entity.id
_entity.type
_entity.pdbx_description
1 polymer ?
#
loop_
_entity_poly.entity_id
_entity_poly.type
_entity_poly.pdbx_seq_one_letter_code
_entity_poly.pdbx_strand_id
1 'polypeptide(L)' 'MIMLIIYYGFIVIIAFNKAWLGTLLSDAGVTTIGFPIGVGVILSAIALTGIYVYRANGEFDELNRQIIEESR' A
#
# COMPACT_ATOMS: atom_id res chain seq x y z
N MET A 1 -7.87 -9.75 1.20
CA MET A 1 -8.96 -9.16 0.39
C MET A 1 -8.73 -7.68 0.05
N ILE A 2 -8.38 -6.83 1.02
CA ILE A 2 -8.20 -5.37 0.81
C ILE A 2 -7.23 -5.06 -0.33
N MET A 3 -6.07 -5.71 -0.38
CA MET A 3 -5.10 -5.51 -1.45
C MET A 3 -5.66 -5.88 -2.84
N LEU A 4 -6.48 -6.93 -2.95
CA LEU A 4 -7.10 -7.29 -4.22
C LEU A 4 -8.07 -6.22 -4.69
N ILE A 5 -8.86 -5.64 -3.78
CA ILE A 5 -9.79 -4.56 -4.11
C ILE A 5 -9.03 -3.34 -4.65
N ILE A 6 -7.94 -2.94 -3.98
CA ILE A 6 -7.13 -1.79 -4.42
C ILE A 6 -6.49 -2.08 -5.79
N TYR A 7 -5.92 -3.27 -5.97
CA TYR A 7 -5.25 -3.67 -7.21
C TYR A 7 -6.23 -3.76 -8.39
N TYR A 8 -7.32 -4.53 -8.26
CA TYR A 8 -8.30 -4.67 -9.32
C TYR A 8 -9.09 -3.38 -9.56
N GLY A 9 -9.37 -2.60 -8.52
CA GLY A 9 -9.96 -1.27 -8.66
C GLY A 9 -9.09 -0.36 -9.52
N PHE A 10 -7.78 -0.33 -9.28
CA PHE A 10 -6.84 0.43 -10.10
C PHE A 10 -6.80 -0.08 -11.56
N ILE A 11 -6.79 -1.40 -11.77
CA ILE A 11 -6.83 -2.00 -13.12
C ILE A 11 -8.10 -1.61 -13.87
N VAL A 12 -9.27 -1.64 -13.21
CA VAL A 12 -10.55 -1.26 -13.81
C VAL A 12 -10.51 0.22 -14.26
N ILE A 13 -9.98 1.12 -13.44
CA ILE A 13 -9.84 2.53 -13.83
C ILE A 13 -8.91 2.69 -15.04
N ILE A 14 -7.79 1.96 -15.09
CA ILE A 14 -6.90 1.96 -16.25
C ILE A 14 -7.61 1.44 -17.50
N ALA A 15 -8.38 0.36 -17.36
CA ALA A 15 -9.05 -0.30 -18.49
C ALA A 15 -10.14 0.56 -19.12
N PHE A 16 -10.94 1.27 -18.30
CA PHE A 16 -12.11 1.99 -18.79
C PHE A 16 -11.93 3.52 -18.85
N ASN A 17 -10.99 4.10 -18.10
CA ASN A 17 -10.83 5.55 -17.99
C ASN A 17 -9.36 6.02 -18.02
N LYS A 18 -8.57 5.44 -18.94
CA LYS A 18 -7.17 5.81 -19.17
C LYS A 18 -6.98 7.30 -19.47
N ALA A 19 -7.92 7.92 -20.21
CA ALA A 19 -7.83 9.32 -20.60
C ALA A 19 -7.85 10.25 -19.37
N TRP A 20 -8.69 9.97 -18.39
CA TRP A 20 -8.74 10.71 -17.14
C TRP A 20 -7.46 10.53 -16.31
N LEU A 21 -6.90 9.31 -16.25
CA LEU A 21 -5.59 9.11 -15.60
C LEU A 21 -4.45 9.87 -16.32
N GLY A 22 -4.61 10.14 -17.62
CA GLY A 22 -3.65 10.88 -18.43
C GLY A 22 -3.75 12.40 -18.30
N THR A 23 -4.76 12.95 -17.60
CA THR A 23 -4.88 14.41 -17.46
C THR A 23 -3.74 14.96 -16.62
N LEU A 24 -3.16 16.06 -17.06
CA LEU A 24 -2.11 16.75 -16.32
C LEU A 24 -2.68 17.34 -15.02
N LEU A 25 -1.89 17.28 -13.95
CA LEU A 25 -2.26 17.80 -12.63
C LEU A 25 -2.13 19.32 -12.55
N SER A 26 -1.34 19.91 -13.46
CA SER A 26 -1.12 21.34 -13.59
C SER A 26 -0.89 21.68 -15.06
N ASP A 27 -1.40 22.82 -15.51
CA ASP A 27 -1.30 23.28 -16.91
C ASP A 27 0.15 23.48 -17.38
N ALA A 28 1.06 23.77 -16.46
CA ALA A 28 2.50 23.93 -16.74
C ALA A 28 3.33 22.66 -16.42
N GLY A 29 2.69 21.59 -15.92
CA GLY A 29 3.35 20.38 -15.45
C GLY A 29 3.30 19.23 -16.44
N VAL A 30 4.16 18.23 -16.22
CA VAL A 30 4.17 16.95 -16.97
C VAL A 30 3.58 15.78 -16.17
N THR A 31 3.26 16.00 -14.90
CA THR A 31 2.73 14.97 -14.00
C THR A 31 1.25 14.76 -14.27
N THR A 32 0.85 13.52 -14.54
CA THR A 32 -0.54 13.14 -14.75
C THR A 32 -1.23 12.77 -13.43
N ILE A 33 -2.57 12.83 -13.38
CA ILE A 33 -3.38 12.35 -12.24
C ILE A 33 -3.10 10.88 -11.93
N GLY A 34 -2.77 10.08 -12.94
CA GLY A 34 -2.41 8.69 -12.76
C GLY A 34 -1.16 8.47 -11.90
N PHE A 35 -0.22 9.42 -11.88
CA PHE A 35 1.00 9.29 -11.07
C PHE A 35 0.70 9.30 -9.56
N PRO A 36 0.04 10.33 -8.97
CA PRO A 36 -0.34 10.29 -7.56
C PRO A 36 -1.19 9.07 -7.19
N ILE A 37 -2.11 8.65 -8.07
CA ILE A 37 -2.93 7.47 -7.81
C ILE A 37 -2.09 6.19 -7.74
N GLY A 38 -1.17 5.99 -8.70
CA GLY A 38 -0.24 4.86 -8.68
C GLY A 38 0.65 4.86 -7.44
N VAL A 39 1.16 6.02 -7.03
CA VAL A 39 1.91 6.18 -5.77
C VAL A 39 1.04 5.77 -4.58
N GLY A 40 -0.23 6.20 -4.54
CA GLY A 40 -1.17 5.79 -3.51
C GLY A 40 -1.36 4.28 -3.42
N VAL A 41 -1.45 3.58 -4.56
CA VAL A 41 -1.53 2.11 -4.61
C VAL A 41 -0.28 1.46 -4.00
N ILE A 42 0.91 1.94 -4.36
CA ILE A 42 2.19 1.42 -3.84
C ILE A 42 2.28 1.63 -2.32
N LEU A 43 2.00 2.86 -1.86
CA LEU A 43 2.01 3.19 -0.43
C LEU A 43 1.00 2.33 0.35
N SER A 44 -0.17 2.06 -0.24
CA SER A 44 -1.16 1.16 0.36
C SER A 44 -0.63 -0.26 0.49
N ALA A 45 0.08 -0.78 -0.51
CA ALA A 45 0.68 -2.10 -0.45
C ALA A 45 1.75 -2.19 0.65
N ILE A 46 2.61 -1.18 0.77
CA ILE A 46 3.63 -1.11 1.82
C ILE A 46 2.97 -1.04 3.20
N ALA A 47 1.99 -0.16 3.38
CA ALA A 47 1.29 0.02 4.65
C ALA A 47 0.56 -1.26 5.07
N LEU A 48 -0.19 -1.89 4.17
CA LEU A 48 -0.89 -3.15 4.45
C LEU A 48 0.10 -4.28 4.78
N THR A 49 1.21 -4.36 4.08
CA THR A 49 2.28 -5.33 4.39
C THR A 49 2.86 -5.06 5.76
N GLY A 50 3.18 -3.81 6.09
CA GLY A 50 3.69 -3.43 7.41
C GLY A 50 2.72 -3.76 8.54
N ILE A 51 1.43 -3.43 8.37
CA ILE A 51 0.37 -3.76 9.34
C ILE A 51 0.23 -5.28 9.49
N TYR A 52 0.26 -6.02 8.38
CA TYR A 52 0.19 -7.47 8.39
C TYR A 52 1.37 -8.07 9.15
N VAL A 53 2.59 -7.65 8.84
CA VAL A 53 3.81 -8.11 9.51
C VAL A 53 3.81 -7.75 10.99
N TYR A 54 3.44 -6.52 11.34
CA TYR A 54 3.35 -6.08 12.73
C TYR A 54 2.37 -6.94 13.53
N ARG A 55 1.19 -7.24 12.96
CA ARG A 55 0.21 -8.12 13.60
C ARG A 55 0.67 -9.56 13.68
N ALA A 56 1.29 -10.09 12.63
CA ALA A 56 1.75 -11.47 12.59
C ALA A 56 2.94 -11.72 13.53
N ASN A 57 3.84 -10.73 13.66
CA ASN A 57 5.03 -10.84 14.50
C ASN A 57 4.76 -10.56 15.98
N GLY A 58 3.57 -10.07 16.36
CA GLY A 58 3.22 -9.83 17.76
C GLY A 58 3.29 -11.08 18.65
N GLU A 59 3.08 -12.28 18.09
CA GLU A 59 3.23 -13.56 18.80
C GLU A 59 4.70 -13.90 19.07
N PHE A 60 5.60 -13.48 18.16
CA PHE A 60 7.05 -13.65 18.32
C PHE A 60 7.65 -12.66 19.33
N ASP A 61 7.12 -11.44 19.42
CA ASP A 61 7.55 -10.44 20.41
C ASP A 61 7.20 -10.89 21.85
N GLU A 62 6.06 -11.57 22.05
CA GLU A 62 5.66 -12.13 23.34
C GLU A 62 6.62 -13.26 23.78
N LEU A 63 6.94 -14.19 22.86
CA LEU A 63 7.92 -15.26 23.08
C LEU A 63 9.34 -14.73 23.32
N ASN A 64 9.78 -13.72 22.55
CA ASN A 64 11.08 -13.07 22.77
C ASN A 64 11.15 -12.36 24.13
N ARG A 65 10.05 -11.73 24.57
CA ARG A 65 10.00 -11.06 25.88
C ARG A 65 10.17 -12.06 27.03
N GLN A 66 9.56 -13.23 26.93
CA GLN A 66 9.69 -14.29 27.94
C GLN A 66 11.11 -14.86 28.02
N ILE A 67 11.79 -15.05 26.87
CA ILE A 67 13.18 -15.52 26.84
C ILE A 67 14.13 -14.50 27.50
N ILE A 68 13.91 -13.20 27.27
CA ILE A 68 14.72 -12.13 27.88
C ILE A 68 14.48 -12.03 29.40
N GLU A 69 13.25 -12.27 29.87
CA GLU A 69 12.93 -12.30 31.31
C GLU A 69 13.50 -13.55 32.03
N GLU A 70 13.50 -14.73 31.42
CA GLU A 70 14.13 -15.93 32.00
C GLU A 70 15.66 -15.86 32.04
N SER A 71 16.27 -15.04 31.18
CA SER A 71 17.72 -14.87 31.10
C SER A 71 18.29 -13.88 32.13
N ARG A 72 17.44 -13.26 32.96
CA ARG A 72 17.79 -12.20 33.91
C ARG A 72 17.65 -12.65 35.36
#